data_AF-A0A0D2R9X9-F1
#
_entry.id   AF-A0A0D2R9X9-F1
#
_cell.length_a   1.000
_cell.length_b   1.000
_cell.length_c   1.000
_cell.angle_alpha   90.00
_cell.angle_beta   90.00
_cell.angle_gamma   90.00
#
_symmetry.space_group_name_H-M   'P 1'
#
loop_
_entity.id
_entity.type
_entity.pdbx_description
1 polymer ?
#
loop_
_entity_poly.entity_id
_entity_poly.type
_entity_poly.pdbx_seq_one_letter_code
_entity_poly.pdbx_strand_id
1 'polypeptide(L)'
;MELTITKSASAFKEKVKEKQLTGLEKQQQEASQREAAALKRMQELMRQFATILRQITQHKWAHPFMHPVDVEGLGLHDYYEIVQKPMDFGTIKSKMEAKDGTGYKNVREIYSDVRLVFKNAMKYNDERHDVHIMAKTLLEKFEEKWLQLLPKVAEEEKRQVEEEAKAELDVKLAQEAVHANMAKELSNELCDVDLQLEKLRQIVIQKCRKMSTEEKKKLGTALTRLSPEDLGKALEIVAENNPGFQPTAQEVDLDIDAQSELTLWRLKVFVQDKLKLAGKCSEAVVCNNINNNENTIKSNSKRRREISDALTKNAIKRNRKLSPNS
;
A
#
# COMPACT_ATOMS: atom_id res chain seq x y z
N MET A 1 2.24 -39.46 15.04
CA MET A 1 1.42 -38.97 13.91
C MET A 1 1.82 -37.52 13.62
N GLU A 2 3.04 -37.30 13.09
CA GLU A 2 3.67 -35.96 13.05
C GLU A 2 4.08 -35.52 11.63
N LEU A 3 3.59 -36.17 10.57
CA LEU A 3 4.11 -36.00 9.21
C LEU A 3 3.13 -35.43 8.17
N THR A 4 1.92 -35.02 8.55
CA THR A 4 0.89 -34.57 7.61
C THR A 4 0.65 -33.06 7.55
N ILE A 5 1.12 -32.29 8.55
CA ILE A 5 0.84 -30.84 8.67
C ILE A 5 1.79 -29.98 7.80
N THR A 6 3.00 -30.46 7.52
CA THR A 6 4.02 -29.68 6.78
C THR A 6 3.85 -29.74 5.25
N LYS A 7 3.27 -30.81 4.70
CA LYS A 7 3.08 -30.99 3.25
C LYS A 7 1.94 -30.15 2.67
N SER A 8 0.83 -29.96 3.40
CA SER A 8 -0.31 -29.19 2.87
C SER A 8 -0.04 -27.68 2.84
N ALA A 9 0.64 -27.13 3.85
CA ALA A 9 1.04 -25.73 3.88
C ALA A 9 2.08 -25.36 2.79
N SER A 10 2.94 -26.32 2.42
CA SER A 10 3.93 -26.19 1.34
C SER A 10 3.28 -26.13 -0.05
N ALA A 11 2.42 -27.10 -0.37
CA ALA A 11 1.75 -27.18 -1.67
C ALA A 11 0.75 -26.03 -1.89
N PHE A 12 0.18 -25.47 -0.81
CA PHE A 12 -0.72 -24.32 -0.89
C PHE A 12 0.04 -23.01 -1.14
N LYS A 13 1.23 -22.83 -0.53
CA LYS A 13 2.11 -21.69 -0.81
C LYS A 13 2.61 -21.65 -2.26
N GLU A 14 2.87 -22.80 -2.88
CA GLU A 14 3.21 -22.88 -4.31
C GLU A 14 2.04 -22.48 -5.20
N LYS A 15 0.81 -22.99 -4.95
CA LYS A 15 -0.38 -22.64 -5.72
C LYS A 15 -0.77 -21.16 -5.65
N VAL A 16 -0.56 -20.51 -4.50
CA VAL A 16 -0.81 -19.06 -4.34
C VAL A 16 0.24 -18.25 -5.11
N LYS A 17 1.51 -18.65 -5.07
CA LYS A 17 2.59 -18.02 -5.85
C LYS A 17 2.38 -18.17 -7.36
N GLU A 18 1.94 -19.33 -7.82
CA GLU A 18 1.67 -19.61 -9.24
C GLU A 18 0.46 -18.82 -9.78
N LYS A 19 -0.59 -18.65 -8.97
CA LYS A 19 -1.74 -17.78 -9.28
C LYS A 19 -1.38 -16.29 -9.25
N GLN A 20 -0.47 -15.86 -8.37
CA GLN A 20 0.03 -14.49 -8.35
C GLN A 20 0.92 -14.20 -9.56
N LEU A 21 1.77 -15.14 -9.96
CA LEU A 21 2.66 -15.02 -11.12
C LEU A 21 1.88 -14.87 -12.43
N THR A 22 0.85 -15.69 -12.63
CA THR A 22 -0.03 -15.62 -13.82
C THR A 22 -0.88 -14.34 -13.86
N GLY A 23 -1.26 -13.79 -12.71
CA GLY A 23 -1.93 -12.49 -12.61
C GLY A 23 -1.04 -11.31 -13.03
N LEU A 24 0.23 -11.33 -12.61
CA LEU A 24 1.23 -10.31 -12.97
C LEU A 24 1.56 -10.33 -14.47
N GLU A 25 1.71 -11.51 -15.07
CA GLU A 25 1.95 -11.67 -16.50
C GLU A 25 0.79 -11.11 -17.33
N LYS A 26 -0.46 -11.40 -16.92
CA LYS A 26 -1.65 -10.88 -17.59
C LYS A 26 -1.73 -9.34 -17.49
N GLN A 27 -1.49 -8.77 -16.32
CA GLN A 27 -1.47 -7.31 -16.14
C GLN A 27 -0.38 -6.63 -16.98
N GLN A 28 0.80 -7.24 -17.07
CA GLN A 28 1.89 -6.71 -17.88
C GLN A 28 1.59 -6.76 -19.39
N GLN A 29 0.91 -7.81 -19.84
CA GLN A 29 0.47 -7.93 -21.22
C GLN A 29 -0.63 -6.91 -21.58
N GLU A 30 -1.59 -6.69 -20.68
CA GLU A 30 -2.63 -5.66 -20.85
C GLU A 30 -2.03 -4.24 -20.87
N ALA A 31 -1.06 -3.96 -20.01
CA ALA A 31 -0.34 -2.68 -20.01
C ALA A 31 0.42 -2.44 -21.33
N SER A 32 1.12 -3.47 -21.81
CA SER A 32 1.86 -3.41 -23.08
C SER A 32 0.94 -3.18 -24.27
N GLN A 33 -0.24 -3.82 -24.30
CA GLN A 33 -1.23 -3.61 -25.35
C GLN A 33 -1.82 -2.19 -25.33
N ARG A 34 -2.08 -1.65 -24.14
CA ARG A 34 -2.56 -0.28 -23.96
C ARG A 34 -1.55 0.74 -24.47
N GLU A 35 -0.28 0.57 -24.09
CA GLU A 35 0.82 1.44 -24.53
C GLU A 35 1.00 1.38 -26.05
N ALA A 36 0.99 0.18 -26.64
CA ALA A 36 1.07 0.01 -28.09
C ALA A 36 -0.12 0.67 -28.81
N ALA A 37 -1.32 0.61 -28.23
CA ALA A 37 -2.48 1.30 -28.77
C ALA A 37 -2.32 2.83 -28.69
N ALA A 38 -1.81 3.37 -27.58
CA ALA A 38 -1.55 4.80 -27.42
C ALA A 38 -0.53 5.32 -28.43
N LEU A 39 0.56 4.57 -28.61
CA LEU A 39 1.58 4.89 -29.60
C LEU A 39 1.01 4.95 -31.02
N LYS A 40 0.18 3.98 -31.42
CA LYS A 40 -0.47 3.97 -32.74
C LYS A 40 -1.36 5.19 -32.99
N ARG A 41 -2.11 5.63 -31.98
CA ARG A 41 -2.98 6.82 -32.10
C ARG A 41 -2.18 8.10 -32.16
N MET A 42 -1.12 8.23 -31.37
CA MET A 42 -0.21 9.36 -31.46
C MET A 42 0.47 9.40 -32.83
N GLN A 43 0.92 8.26 -33.36
CA GLN A 43 1.48 8.17 -34.72
C GLN A 43 0.48 8.62 -35.80
N GLU A 44 -0.81 8.32 -35.64
CA GLU A 44 -1.85 8.80 -36.54
C GLU A 44 -2.01 10.32 -36.50
N LEU A 45 -1.99 10.91 -35.30
CA LEU A 45 -2.00 12.37 -35.14
C LEU A 45 -0.74 13.01 -35.75
N MET A 46 0.43 12.42 -35.55
CA MET A 46 1.68 12.85 -36.18
C MET A 46 1.59 12.83 -37.71
N ARG A 47 0.98 11.80 -38.30
CA ARG A 47 0.77 11.69 -39.74
C ARG A 47 -0.18 12.76 -40.28
N GLN A 48 -1.26 13.05 -39.55
CA GLN A 48 -2.18 14.14 -39.90
C GLN A 48 -1.47 15.50 -39.80
N PHE A 49 -0.68 15.71 -38.74
CA PHE A 49 0.15 16.91 -38.59
C PHE A 49 1.16 17.07 -39.74
N ALA A 50 1.83 15.99 -40.15
CA ALA A 50 2.76 16.00 -41.27
C ALA A 50 2.09 16.47 -42.58
N THR A 51 0.80 16.17 -42.75
CA THR A 51 0.02 16.67 -43.89
C THR A 51 -0.24 18.16 -43.80
N ILE A 52 -0.55 18.69 -42.61
CA ILE A 52 -0.65 20.14 -42.37
C ILE A 52 0.68 20.82 -42.69
N LEU A 53 1.78 20.31 -42.14
CA LEU A 53 3.12 20.87 -42.37
C LEU A 53 3.47 20.86 -43.86
N ARG A 54 3.15 19.76 -44.58
CA ARG A 54 3.36 19.68 -46.04
C ARG A 54 2.64 20.81 -46.77
N GLN A 55 1.36 21.06 -46.46
CA GLN A 55 0.58 22.14 -47.07
C GLN A 55 1.18 23.52 -46.82
N ILE A 56 1.72 23.77 -45.61
CA ILE A 56 2.41 25.02 -45.30
C ILE A 56 3.73 25.13 -46.07
N THR A 57 4.54 24.06 -46.10
CA THR A 57 5.85 24.06 -46.78
C THR A 57 5.76 24.13 -48.31
N GLN A 58 4.61 23.81 -48.89
CA GLN A 58 4.36 23.93 -50.34
C GLN A 58 3.85 25.32 -50.74
N HIS A 59 3.56 26.20 -49.77
CA HIS A 59 3.13 27.56 -50.08
C HIS A 59 4.26 28.35 -50.76
N LYS A 60 3.93 29.21 -51.71
CA LYS A 60 4.90 30.05 -52.45
C LYS A 60 5.77 30.95 -51.56
N TRP A 61 5.33 31.20 -50.34
CA TRP A 61 6.05 32.02 -49.35
C TRP A 61 6.82 31.19 -48.32
N ALA A 62 6.89 29.86 -48.46
CA ALA A 62 7.57 29.02 -47.48
C ALA A 62 9.11 29.06 -47.61
N HIS A 63 9.63 29.48 -48.77
CA HIS A 63 11.06 29.36 -49.11
C HIS A 63 12.04 29.89 -48.03
N PRO A 64 11.84 31.09 -47.43
CA PRO A 64 12.77 31.60 -46.41
C PRO A 64 12.85 30.74 -45.14
N PHE A 65 11.90 29.84 -44.93
CA PHE A 65 11.74 29.04 -43.72
C PHE A 65 12.13 27.57 -43.93
N MET A 66 12.61 27.20 -45.13
CA MET A 66 12.89 25.81 -45.50
C MET A 66 14.20 25.28 -44.92
N HIS A 67 15.15 26.16 -44.64
CA HIS A 67 16.49 25.83 -44.15
C HIS A 67 16.88 26.78 -43.02
N PRO A 68 17.87 26.41 -42.18
CA PRO A 68 18.44 27.34 -41.20
C PRO A 68 18.86 28.65 -41.87
N VAL A 69 18.69 29.76 -41.15
CA VAL A 69 19.08 31.08 -41.65
C VAL A 69 20.59 31.12 -41.87
N ASP A 70 21.01 31.42 -43.10
CA ASP A 70 22.42 31.60 -43.48
C ASP A 70 22.89 32.98 -43.03
N VAL A 71 23.23 33.09 -41.74
CA VAL A 71 23.62 34.37 -41.12
C VAL A 71 24.91 34.92 -41.71
N GLU A 72 25.85 34.07 -42.13
CA GLU A 72 27.11 34.48 -42.74
C GLU A 72 26.87 35.00 -44.15
N GLY A 73 26.16 34.22 -44.98
CA GLY A 73 25.86 34.61 -46.37
C GLY A 73 24.98 35.85 -46.48
N LEU A 74 24.16 36.13 -45.46
CA LEU A 74 23.31 37.32 -45.40
C LEU A 74 23.92 38.49 -44.59
N GLY A 75 25.10 38.31 -43.97
CA GLY A 75 25.76 39.35 -43.18
C GLY A 75 25.01 39.76 -41.90
N LEU A 76 24.29 38.81 -41.27
CA LEU A 76 23.44 39.03 -40.09
C LEU A 76 24.21 38.80 -38.80
N HIS A 77 25.02 39.77 -38.38
CA HIS A 77 25.93 39.65 -37.23
C HIS A 77 25.23 39.57 -35.86
N ASP A 78 23.99 40.07 -35.76
CA ASP A 78 23.19 40.16 -34.54
C ASP A 78 22.11 39.06 -34.43
N TYR A 79 22.01 38.17 -35.43
CA TYR A 79 20.91 37.19 -35.50
C TYR A 79 20.82 36.30 -34.25
N TYR A 80 21.94 35.75 -33.78
CA TYR A 80 21.94 34.88 -32.59
C TYR A 80 21.86 35.65 -31.26
N GLU A 81 22.04 36.96 -31.27
CA GLU A 81 21.76 37.81 -30.10
C GLU A 81 20.25 37.99 -29.91
N ILE A 82 19.52 38.13 -31.02
CA ILE A 82 18.07 38.34 -31.04
C ILE A 82 17.31 37.01 -31.01
N VAL A 83 17.72 36.03 -31.81
CA VAL A 83 17.08 34.71 -31.97
C VAL A 83 17.85 33.65 -31.20
N GLN A 84 17.34 33.32 -30.00
CA GLN A 84 17.99 32.39 -29.08
C GLN A 84 17.91 30.92 -29.50
N LYS A 85 16.80 30.52 -30.13
CA LYS A 85 16.58 29.14 -30.59
C LYS A 85 16.18 29.17 -32.07
N PRO A 86 17.15 29.15 -33.00
CA PRO A 86 16.87 29.04 -34.43
C PRO A 86 16.03 27.80 -34.74
N MET A 87 15.14 27.90 -35.74
CA MET A 87 14.30 26.80 -36.17
C MET A 87 13.86 27.02 -37.62
N ASP A 88 13.69 25.93 -38.36
CA ASP A 88 13.28 25.91 -39.77
C ASP A 88 12.55 24.59 -40.09
N PHE A 89 11.86 24.55 -41.24
CA PHE A 89 11.09 23.37 -41.65
C PHE A 89 11.95 22.17 -42.00
N GLY A 90 13.20 22.34 -42.44
CA GLY A 90 14.14 21.25 -42.66
C GLY A 90 14.47 20.55 -41.34
N THR A 91 14.87 21.31 -40.33
CA THR A 91 15.14 20.80 -38.97
C THR A 91 13.92 20.09 -38.38
N ILE A 92 12.73 20.68 -38.49
CA ILE A 92 11.48 20.04 -38.01
C ILE A 92 11.23 18.71 -38.73
N LYS A 93 11.37 18.67 -40.07
CA LYS A 93 11.19 17.43 -40.85
C LYS A 93 12.18 16.35 -40.43
N SER A 94 13.47 16.67 -40.33
CA SER A 94 14.48 15.71 -39.88
C SER A 94 14.18 15.16 -38.48
N LYS A 95 13.71 16.01 -37.56
CA LYS A 95 13.33 15.58 -36.20
C LYS A 95 12.05 14.74 -36.17
N MET A 96 11.10 14.98 -37.08
CA MET A 96 9.92 14.13 -37.24
C MET A 96 10.28 12.72 -37.77
N GLU A 97 11.34 12.60 -38.55
CA GLU A 97 11.79 11.36 -39.19
C GLU A 97 12.84 10.59 -38.38
N ALA A 98 13.28 11.14 -37.25
CA ALA A 98 14.31 10.55 -36.40
C ALA A 98 13.89 9.16 -35.86
N LYS A 99 14.79 8.17 -36.03
CA LYS A 99 14.55 6.76 -35.64
C LYS A 99 15.29 6.34 -34.36
N ASP A 100 16.16 7.19 -33.86
CA ASP A 100 17.02 6.95 -32.69
C ASP A 100 16.37 7.35 -31.35
N GLY A 101 15.09 7.73 -31.37
CA GLY A 101 14.35 8.19 -30.20
C GLY A 101 14.54 9.66 -29.84
N THR A 102 15.32 10.43 -30.62
CA THR A 102 15.46 11.88 -30.44
C THR A 102 14.33 12.69 -31.09
N GLY A 103 13.43 12.01 -31.80
CA GLY A 103 12.28 12.61 -32.47
C GLY A 103 11.22 13.15 -31.51
N TYR A 104 10.20 13.77 -32.11
CA TYR A 104 9.08 14.33 -31.35
C TYR A 104 8.23 13.25 -30.68
N LYS A 105 7.82 13.51 -29.44
CA LYS A 105 6.99 12.57 -28.66
C LYS A 105 5.49 12.75 -28.93
N ASN A 106 5.08 13.99 -29.22
CA ASN A 106 3.69 14.32 -29.49
C ASN A 106 3.58 15.50 -30.47
N VAL A 107 2.40 15.69 -31.04
CA VAL A 107 2.12 16.75 -32.02
C VAL A 107 2.27 18.16 -31.46
N ARG A 108 2.13 18.38 -30.14
CA ARG A 108 2.30 19.70 -29.53
C ARG A 108 3.75 20.17 -29.55
N GLU A 109 4.71 19.26 -29.48
CA GLU A 109 6.12 19.61 -29.63
C GLU A 109 6.41 20.11 -31.07
N ILE A 110 5.85 19.45 -32.09
CA ILE A 110 5.97 19.89 -33.49
C ILE A 110 5.29 21.24 -33.68
N TYR A 111 4.07 21.40 -33.17
CA TYR A 111 3.33 22.66 -33.19
C TYR A 111 4.16 23.82 -32.62
N SER A 112 4.83 23.58 -31.49
CA SER A 112 5.66 24.58 -30.82
C SER A 112 6.85 25.01 -31.68
N ASP A 113 7.56 24.05 -32.30
CA ASP A 113 8.69 24.37 -33.16
C ASP A 113 8.23 25.03 -34.48
N VAL A 114 7.09 24.65 -35.07
CA VAL A 114 6.53 25.35 -36.26
C VAL A 114 6.20 26.81 -35.93
N ARG A 115 5.58 27.08 -34.77
CA ARG A 115 5.34 28.46 -34.33
C ARG A 115 6.62 29.22 -34.07
N LEU A 116 7.65 28.55 -33.58
CA LEU A 116 8.95 29.14 -33.30
C LEU A 116 9.61 29.67 -34.59
N VAL A 117 9.51 28.94 -35.71
CA VAL A 117 9.97 29.40 -37.03
C VAL A 117 9.43 30.80 -37.34
N PHE A 118 8.10 30.96 -37.27
CA PHE A 118 7.45 32.22 -37.60
C PHE A 118 7.68 33.30 -36.56
N LYS A 119 7.67 32.94 -35.27
CA LYS A 119 7.95 33.89 -34.17
C LYS A 119 9.36 34.46 -34.26
N ASN A 120 10.35 33.63 -34.57
CA ASN A 120 11.73 34.09 -34.76
C ASN A 120 11.83 35.05 -35.94
N ALA A 121 11.20 34.71 -37.06
CA ALA A 121 11.16 35.56 -38.24
C ALA A 121 10.52 36.93 -37.94
N MET A 122 9.35 36.95 -37.29
CA MET A 122 8.68 38.21 -36.93
C MET A 122 9.40 38.99 -35.83
N LYS A 123 10.17 38.33 -34.95
CA LYS A 123 10.96 38.97 -33.91
C LYS A 123 12.19 39.67 -34.50
N TYR A 124 12.85 39.02 -35.45
CA TYR A 124 14.08 39.54 -36.04
C TYR A 124 13.81 40.60 -37.12
N ASN A 125 12.75 40.43 -37.91
CA ASN A 125 12.44 41.31 -39.03
C ASN A 125 11.36 42.34 -38.65
N ASP A 126 11.53 43.59 -39.08
CA ASP A 126 10.54 44.66 -38.95
C ASP A 126 9.19 44.29 -39.60
N GLU A 127 8.08 44.81 -39.08
CA GLU A 127 6.73 44.48 -39.54
C GLU A 127 6.48 44.79 -41.03
N ARG A 128 7.23 45.74 -41.61
CA ARG A 128 7.15 46.11 -43.03
C ARG A 128 8.00 45.22 -43.92
N HIS A 129 8.90 44.42 -43.36
CA HIS A 129 9.79 43.55 -44.11
C HIS A 129 9.02 42.35 -44.67
N ASP A 130 9.32 41.96 -45.92
CA ASP A 130 8.60 40.89 -46.61
C ASP A 130 8.59 39.58 -45.82
N VAL A 131 9.73 39.20 -45.22
CA VAL A 131 9.83 37.97 -44.40
C VAL A 131 8.90 38.01 -43.19
N HIS A 132 8.70 39.18 -42.58
CA HIS A 132 7.76 39.33 -41.47
C HIS A 132 6.33 39.09 -41.95
N ILE A 133 5.93 39.73 -43.06
CA ILE A 133 4.59 39.61 -43.65
C ILE A 133 4.33 38.15 -44.07
N MET A 134 5.31 37.50 -44.71
CA MET A 134 5.26 36.09 -45.10
C MET A 134 5.09 35.17 -43.89
N ALA A 135 5.86 35.40 -42.81
CA ALA A 135 5.77 34.62 -41.58
C ALA A 135 4.40 34.76 -40.92
N LYS A 136 3.87 35.98 -40.81
CA LYS A 136 2.55 36.26 -40.25
C LYS A 136 1.45 35.55 -41.02
N THR A 137 1.44 35.67 -42.35
CA THR A 137 0.43 35.03 -43.20
C THR A 137 0.49 33.50 -43.13
N LEU A 138 1.68 32.91 -43.12
CA LEU A 138 1.83 31.46 -43.01
C LEU A 138 1.46 30.94 -41.62
N LEU A 139 1.77 31.70 -40.56
CA LEU A 139 1.35 31.37 -39.20
C LEU A 139 -0.17 31.35 -39.10
N GLU A 140 -0.89 32.34 -39.64
CA GLU A 140 -2.35 32.37 -39.64
C GLU A 140 -2.94 31.14 -40.34
N LYS A 141 -2.43 30.77 -41.53
CA LYS A 141 -2.84 29.55 -42.25
C LYS A 141 -2.53 28.27 -41.48
N PHE A 142 -1.41 28.24 -40.78
CA PHE A 142 -1.01 27.10 -39.96
C PHE A 142 -1.94 26.93 -38.76
N GLU A 143 -2.25 28.02 -38.04
CA GLU A 143 -3.16 27.99 -36.88
C GLU A 143 -4.57 27.56 -37.30
N GLU A 144 -5.08 28.04 -38.44
CA GLU A 144 -6.38 27.59 -38.98
C GLU A 144 -6.43 26.07 -39.20
N LYS A 145 -5.38 25.50 -39.78
CA LYS A 145 -5.27 24.05 -39.99
C LYS A 145 -5.07 23.29 -38.68
N TRP A 146 -4.30 23.85 -37.75
CA TRP A 146 -4.12 23.28 -36.43
C TRP A 146 -5.45 23.18 -35.67
N LEU A 147 -6.32 24.19 -35.76
CA LEU A 147 -7.65 24.15 -35.16
C LEU A 147 -8.52 22.99 -35.67
N GLN A 148 -8.30 22.50 -36.89
CA GLN A 148 -9.01 21.33 -37.42
C GLN A 148 -8.50 20.01 -36.82
N LEU A 149 -7.23 19.96 -36.40
CA LEU A 149 -6.62 18.78 -35.78
C LEU A 149 -6.78 18.79 -34.25
N LEU A 150 -6.83 19.99 -33.64
CA LEU A 150 -6.86 20.21 -32.19
C LEU A 150 -7.92 19.38 -31.45
N PRO A 151 -9.17 19.21 -31.92
CA PRO A 151 -10.14 18.36 -31.25
C PRO A 151 -9.68 16.91 -31.08
N LYS A 152 -9.03 16.34 -32.11
CA LYS A 152 -8.52 14.96 -32.04
C LYS A 152 -7.33 14.84 -31.11
N VAL A 153 -6.50 15.88 -31.02
CA VAL A 153 -5.37 15.93 -30.07
C VAL A 153 -5.91 15.98 -28.64
N ALA A 154 -6.88 16.85 -28.38
CA ALA A 154 -7.50 16.98 -27.06
C ALA A 154 -8.24 15.70 -26.64
N GLU A 155 -8.91 15.03 -27.58
CA GLU A 155 -9.54 13.73 -27.35
C GLU A 155 -8.51 12.67 -26.95
N GLU A 156 -7.40 12.56 -27.68
CA GLU A 156 -6.34 11.61 -27.34
C GLU A 156 -5.69 11.91 -25.99
N GLU A 157 -5.44 13.19 -25.68
CA GLU A 157 -4.90 13.61 -24.37
C GLU A 157 -5.85 13.24 -23.23
N LYS A 158 -7.14 13.55 -23.38
CA LYS A 158 -8.16 13.15 -22.41
C LYS A 158 -8.17 11.64 -22.21
N ARG A 159 -8.07 10.88 -23.30
CA ARG A 159 -8.11 9.43 -23.27
C ARG A 159 -6.91 8.83 -22.55
N GLN A 160 -5.71 9.39 -22.73
CA GLN A 160 -4.52 8.96 -22.01
C GLN A 160 -4.68 9.16 -20.51
N VAL A 161 -5.23 10.31 -20.09
CA VAL A 161 -5.53 10.58 -18.68
C VAL A 161 -6.54 9.58 -18.11
N GLU A 162 -7.61 9.28 -18.86
CA GLU A 162 -8.61 8.29 -18.43
C GLU A 162 -8.04 6.86 -18.38
N GLU A 163 -7.23 6.48 -19.37
CA GLU A 163 -6.55 5.18 -19.45
C GLU A 163 -5.54 5.00 -18.28
N GLU A 164 -4.81 6.06 -17.91
CA GLU A 164 -3.88 6.08 -16.77
C GLU A 164 -4.60 6.03 -15.43
N ALA A 165 -5.65 6.85 -15.24
CA ALA A 165 -6.45 6.85 -14.02
C ALA A 165 -7.12 5.49 -13.77
N LYS A 166 -7.60 4.85 -14.84
CA LYS A 166 -8.14 3.48 -14.76
C LYS A 166 -7.06 2.48 -14.35
N ALA A 167 -5.87 2.56 -14.94
CA ALA A 167 -4.76 1.67 -14.59
C ALA A 167 -4.35 1.82 -13.12
N GLU A 168 -4.30 3.05 -12.60
CA GLU A 168 -4.01 3.30 -11.19
C GLU A 168 -5.09 2.74 -10.26
N LEU A 169 -6.36 2.88 -10.64
CA LEU A 169 -7.48 2.30 -9.89
C LEU A 169 -7.41 0.76 -9.87
N ASP A 170 -7.11 0.14 -11.01
CA ASP A 170 -6.97 -1.33 -11.10
C ASP A 170 -5.83 -1.84 -10.20
N VAL A 171 -4.71 -1.09 -10.10
CA VAL A 171 -3.60 -1.41 -9.19
C VAL A 171 -4.06 -1.32 -7.73
N LYS A 172 -4.81 -0.28 -7.35
CA LYS A 172 -5.35 -0.13 -5.99
C LYS A 172 -6.30 -1.26 -5.63
N LEU A 173 -7.24 -1.59 -6.51
CA LEU A 173 -8.17 -2.71 -6.31
C LEU A 173 -7.43 -4.05 -6.15
N ALA A 174 -6.37 -4.29 -6.92
CA ALA A 174 -5.54 -5.48 -6.78
C ALA A 174 -4.83 -5.54 -5.41
N GLN A 175 -4.29 -4.41 -4.92
CA GLN A 175 -3.68 -4.33 -3.60
C GLN A 175 -4.71 -4.58 -2.48
N GLU A 176 -5.89 -3.99 -2.59
CA GLU A 176 -6.99 -4.20 -1.64
C GLU A 176 -7.42 -5.68 -1.60
N ALA A 177 -7.51 -6.35 -2.74
CA ALA A 177 -7.81 -7.77 -2.82
C ALA A 177 -6.74 -8.63 -2.13
N VAL A 178 -5.45 -8.27 -2.28
CA VAL A 178 -4.35 -8.94 -1.57
C VAL A 178 -4.48 -8.76 -0.06
N HIS A 179 -4.76 -7.55 0.41
CA HIS A 179 -4.97 -7.27 1.83
C HIS A 179 -6.19 -8.01 2.40
N ALA A 180 -7.31 -8.06 1.67
CA ALA A 180 -8.51 -8.78 2.07
C ALA A 180 -8.25 -10.29 2.22
N ASN A 181 -7.49 -10.88 1.30
CA ASN A 181 -7.09 -12.29 1.39
C ASN A 181 -6.18 -12.55 2.61
N MET A 182 -5.21 -11.67 2.87
CA MET A 182 -4.35 -11.78 4.05
C MET A 182 -5.14 -11.66 5.36
N ALA A 183 -6.11 -10.74 5.43
CA ALA A 183 -6.99 -10.61 6.59
C ALA A 183 -7.82 -11.88 6.82
N LYS A 184 -8.35 -12.48 5.76
CA LYS A 184 -9.07 -13.76 5.83
C LYS A 184 -8.18 -14.90 6.31
N GLU A 185 -6.95 -15.01 5.81
CA GLU A 185 -5.99 -16.04 6.24
C GLU A 185 -5.66 -15.91 7.72
N LEU A 186 -5.35 -14.69 8.19
CA LEU A 186 -5.09 -14.42 9.60
C LEU A 186 -6.30 -14.75 10.49
N SER A 187 -7.52 -14.43 10.04
CA SER A 187 -8.73 -14.78 10.78
C SER A 187 -8.92 -16.30 10.92
N ASN A 188 -8.58 -17.07 9.89
CA ASN A 188 -8.67 -18.52 9.95
C ASN A 188 -7.62 -19.10 10.91
N GLU A 189 -6.38 -18.61 10.86
CA GLU A 189 -5.32 -19.02 11.79
C GLU A 189 -5.68 -18.72 13.25
N LEU A 190 -6.31 -17.57 13.51
CA LEU A 190 -6.80 -17.23 14.86
C LEU A 190 -7.88 -18.21 15.34
N CYS A 191 -8.83 -18.56 14.47
CA CYS A 191 -9.87 -19.54 14.79
C CYS A 191 -9.27 -20.92 15.13
N ASP A 192 -8.25 -21.36 14.39
CA ASP A 192 -7.54 -22.60 14.68
C ASP A 192 -6.84 -22.56 16.04
N VAL A 193 -6.18 -21.44 16.38
CA VAL A 193 -5.55 -21.25 17.69
C VAL A 193 -6.59 -21.29 18.82
N ASP A 194 -7.73 -20.63 18.66
CA ASP A 194 -8.82 -20.65 19.64
C ASP A 194 -9.34 -22.07 19.86
N LEU A 195 -9.51 -22.85 18.79
CA LEU A 195 -9.92 -24.25 18.89
C LEU A 195 -8.88 -25.11 19.64
N GLN A 196 -7.58 -24.87 19.43
CA GLN A 196 -6.53 -25.57 20.17
C GLN A 196 -6.50 -25.17 21.65
N LEU A 197 -6.70 -23.88 21.95
CA LEU A 197 -6.80 -23.39 23.32
C LEU A 197 -7.98 -24.04 24.04
N GLU A 198 -9.13 -24.18 23.39
CA GLU A 198 -10.29 -24.83 23.97
C GLU A 198 -10.04 -26.32 24.22
N LYS A 199 -9.39 -27.03 23.30
CA LYS A 199 -8.97 -28.42 23.53
C LYS A 199 -8.04 -28.56 24.74
N LEU A 200 -7.05 -27.67 24.87
CA LEU A 200 -6.14 -27.68 26.02
C LEU A 200 -6.89 -27.39 27.33
N ARG A 201 -7.83 -26.43 27.32
CA ARG A 201 -8.72 -26.16 28.47
C ARG A 201 -9.49 -27.42 28.85
N GLN A 202 -10.10 -28.10 27.90
CA GLN A 202 -10.86 -29.33 28.16
C GLN A 202 -9.98 -30.47 28.71
N ILE A 203 -8.75 -30.65 28.21
CA ILE A 203 -7.81 -31.65 28.74
C ILE A 203 -7.48 -31.36 30.21
N VAL A 204 -7.28 -30.10 30.58
CA VAL A 204 -7.02 -29.71 31.98
C VAL A 204 -8.25 -29.98 32.83
N ILE A 205 -9.44 -29.59 32.38
CA ILE A 205 -10.70 -29.81 33.11
C ILE A 205 -10.94 -31.31 33.35
N GLN A 206 -10.73 -32.16 32.35
CA GLN A 206 -10.91 -33.62 32.47
C GLN A 206 -9.93 -34.27 33.45
N LYS A 207 -8.73 -33.70 33.63
CA LYS A 207 -7.75 -34.17 34.61
C LYS A 207 -8.03 -33.68 36.03
N CYS A 208 -8.84 -32.64 36.19
CA CYS A 208 -9.26 -32.14 37.49
C CYS A 208 -10.33 -33.07 38.08
N ARG A 209 -10.12 -33.52 39.33
CA ARG A 209 -11.19 -34.21 40.06
C ARG A 209 -12.31 -33.23 40.41
N LYS A 210 -13.54 -33.74 40.59
CA LYS A 210 -14.62 -32.93 41.16
C LYS A 210 -14.26 -32.42 42.55
N MET A 211 -14.59 -31.17 42.83
CA MET A 211 -14.39 -30.61 44.17
C MET A 211 -15.46 -31.15 45.13
N SER A 212 -15.03 -31.65 46.29
CA SER A 212 -15.96 -32.18 47.30
C SER A 212 -16.74 -31.05 47.98
N THR A 213 -17.90 -31.37 48.55
CA THR A 213 -18.76 -30.40 49.28
C THR A 213 -18.00 -29.73 50.42
N GLU A 214 -17.15 -30.47 51.12
CA GLU A 214 -16.31 -29.95 52.20
C GLU A 214 -15.27 -28.94 51.68
N GLU A 215 -14.71 -29.16 50.49
CA GLU A 215 -13.78 -28.21 49.87
C GLU A 215 -14.47 -26.97 49.33
N LYS A 216 -15.69 -27.11 48.79
CA LYS A 216 -16.54 -25.97 48.41
C LYS A 216 -16.87 -25.09 49.62
N LYS A 217 -17.23 -25.70 50.75
CA LYS A 217 -17.49 -24.98 52.01
C LYS A 217 -16.25 -24.24 52.53
N LYS A 218 -15.08 -24.90 52.49
CA LYS A 218 -13.80 -24.27 52.84
C LYS A 218 -13.43 -23.12 51.92
N LEU A 219 -13.71 -23.25 50.62
CA LEU A 219 -13.49 -22.19 49.63
C LEU A 219 -14.38 -20.97 49.91
N GLY A 220 -15.67 -21.18 50.17
CA GLY A 220 -16.60 -20.11 50.56
C GLY A 220 -16.15 -19.36 51.80
N THR A 221 -15.72 -20.11 52.83
CA THR A 221 -15.16 -19.52 54.06
C THR A 221 -13.84 -18.81 53.82
N ALA A 222 -13.04 -19.24 52.83
CA ALA A 222 -11.77 -18.61 52.51
C ALA A 222 -11.95 -17.29 51.72
N LEU A 223 -13.01 -17.19 50.90
CA LEU A 223 -13.37 -15.97 50.17
C LEU A 223 -13.69 -14.80 51.10
N THR A 224 -14.39 -15.06 52.22
CA THR A 224 -14.71 -14.02 53.21
C THR A 224 -13.48 -13.47 53.96
N ARG A 225 -12.33 -14.15 53.83
CA ARG A 225 -11.07 -13.76 54.46
C ARG A 225 -10.15 -12.95 53.52
N LEU A 226 -10.57 -12.72 52.27
CA LEU A 226 -9.80 -11.94 51.32
C LEU A 226 -9.95 -10.43 51.55
N SER A 227 -8.97 -9.67 51.07
CA SER A 227 -9.08 -8.21 50.97
C SER A 227 -10.17 -7.82 49.95
N PRO A 228 -10.77 -6.63 50.05
CA PRO A 228 -11.78 -6.17 49.08
C PRO A 228 -11.28 -6.17 47.63
N GLU A 229 -10.00 -5.84 47.41
CA GLU A 229 -9.40 -5.84 46.07
C GLU A 229 -9.18 -7.25 45.51
N ASP A 230 -8.73 -8.19 46.34
CA ASP A 230 -8.56 -9.58 45.93
C ASP A 230 -9.90 -10.31 45.79
N LEU A 231 -10.91 -9.92 46.58
CA LEU A 231 -12.27 -10.42 46.41
C LEU A 231 -12.85 -9.98 45.07
N GLY A 232 -12.65 -8.71 44.67
CA GLY A 232 -13.04 -8.23 43.33
C GLY A 232 -12.43 -9.07 42.19
N LYS A 233 -11.12 -9.33 42.27
CA LYS A 233 -10.42 -10.21 41.30
C LYS A 233 -10.91 -11.66 41.33
N ALA A 234 -11.28 -12.17 42.50
CA ALA A 234 -11.87 -13.50 42.65
C ALA A 234 -13.27 -13.58 42.00
N LEU A 235 -14.08 -12.53 42.10
CA LEU A 235 -15.39 -12.43 41.46
C LEU A 235 -15.27 -12.21 39.94
N GLU A 236 -14.22 -11.54 39.46
CA GLU A 236 -13.91 -11.47 38.02
C GLU A 236 -13.66 -12.87 37.41
N ILE A 237 -12.97 -13.77 38.14
CA ILE A 237 -12.77 -15.17 37.70
C ILE A 237 -14.11 -15.90 37.51
N VAL A 238 -15.13 -15.55 38.32
CA VAL A 238 -16.48 -16.10 38.18
C VAL A 238 -17.20 -15.49 36.97
N ALA A 239 -17.10 -14.16 36.80
CA ALA A 239 -17.69 -13.44 35.68
C ALA A 239 -17.16 -13.89 34.31
N GLU A 240 -15.88 -14.26 34.21
CA GLU A 240 -15.25 -14.74 32.97
C GLU A 240 -15.97 -15.95 32.33
N ASN A 241 -16.62 -16.79 33.14
CA ASN A 241 -17.36 -17.97 32.68
C ASN A 241 -18.87 -17.86 32.92
N ASN A 242 -19.36 -16.71 33.41
CA ASN A 242 -20.77 -16.44 33.65
C ASN A 242 -21.13 -15.02 33.19
N PRO A 243 -21.54 -14.85 31.91
CA PRO A 243 -21.80 -13.53 31.33
C PRO A 243 -22.94 -12.74 32.01
N GLY A 244 -23.80 -13.41 32.79
CA GLY A 244 -24.89 -12.78 33.54
C GLY A 244 -24.51 -12.33 34.96
N PHE A 245 -23.30 -12.64 35.42
CA PHE A 245 -22.82 -12.31 36.76
C PHE A 245 -22.23 -10.90 36.80
N GLN A 246 -22.64 -10.10 37.79
CA GLN A 246 -22.18 -8.71 37.97
C GLN A 246 -21.23 -8.63 39.17
N PRO A 247 -19.89 -8.73 38.97
CA PRO A 247 -18.92 -8.81 40.06
C PRO A 247 -18.72 -7.49 40.83
N THR A 248 -19.21 -6.36 40.28
CA THR A 248 -19.05 -5.01 40.85
C THR A 248 -20.28 -4.52 41.61
N ALA A 249 -21.34 -5.32 41.72
CA ALA A 249 -22.53 -4.96 42.48
C ALA A 249 -22.22 -4.83 43.98
N GLN A 250 -22.99 -3.98 44.67
CA GLN A 250 -22.79 -3.71 46.10
C GLN A 250 -23.12 -4.92 46.99
N GLU A 251 -23.98 -5.81 46.49
CA GLU A 251 -24.29 -7.11 47.07
C GLU A 251 -24.28 -8.14 45.94
N VAL A 252 -23.50 -9.21 46.11
CA VAL A 252 -23.28 -10.25 45.10
C VAL A 252 -23.58 -11.59 45.74
N ASP A 253 -24.62 -12.27 45.24
CA ASP A 253 -24.92 -13.64 45.64
C ASP A 253 -24.14 -14.62 44.77
N LEU A 254 -23.29 -15.43 45.40
CA LEU A 254 -22.43 -16.40 44.72
C LEU A 254 -22.78 -17.81 45.19
N ASP A 255 -23.54 -18.52 44.35
CA ASP A 255 -23.75 -19.96 44.53
C ASP A 255 -22.52 -20.74 44.07
N ILE A 256 -21.74 -21.23 45.05
CA ILE A 256 -20.54 -22.06 44.82
C ILE A 256 -20.90 -23.43 44.24
N ASP A 257 -22.10 -23.95 44.49
CA ASP A 257 -22.51 -25.26 43.99
C ASP A 257 -22.94 -25.23 42.52
N ALA A 258 -23.42 -24.09 42.03
CA ALA A 258 -23.78 -23.89 40.63
C ALA A 258 -22.60 -23.57 39.69
N GLN A 259 -21.39 -23.30 40.22
CA GLN A 259 -20.24 -22.94 39.38
C GLN A 259 -19.60 -24.14 38.67
N SER A 260 -19.03 -23.90 37.49
CA SER A 260 -18.26 -24.92 36.76
C SER A 260 -17.03 -25.37 37.55
N GLU A 261 -16.64 -26.64 37.39
CA GLU A 261 -15.44 -27.20 38.04
C GLU A 261 -14.17 -26.38 37.70
N LEU A 262 -14.05 -25.87 36.47
CA LEU A 262 -12.95 -25.00 36.07
C LEU A 262 -12.90 -23.72 36.91
N THR A 263 -14.05 -23.04 37.05
CA THR A 263 -14.17 -21.82 37.84
C THR A 263 -13.82 -22.09 39.31
N LEU A 264 -14.33 -23.18 39.88
CA LEU A 264 -14.08 -23.58 41.26
C LEU A 264 -12.61 -23.85 41.56
N TRP A 265 -11.91 -24.57 40.68
CA TRP A 265 -10.48 -24.84 40.84
C TRP A 265 -9.63 -23.60 40.64
N ARG A 266 -9.94 -22.74 39.65
CA ARG A 266 -9.26 -21.45 39.46
C ARG A 266 -9.43 -20.54 40.69
N LEU A 267 -10.65 -20.46 41.22
CA LEU A 267 -10.98 -19.70 42.41
C LEU A 267 -10.20 -20.23 43.62
N LYS A 268 -10.19 -21.55 43.84
CA LYS A 268 -9.44 -22.18 44.93
C LYS A 268 -7.94 -21.91 44.88
N VAL A 269 -7.31 -22.03 43.71
CA VAL A 269 -5.88 -21.73 43.55
C VAL A 269 -5.60 -20.25 43.83
N PHE A 270 -6.41 -19.35 43.28
CA PHE A 270 -6.29 -17.91 43.51
C PHE A 270 -6.42 -17.54 44.99
N VAL A 271 -7.47 -18.01 45.67
CA VAL A 271 -7.70 -17.75 47.10
C VAL A 271 -6.56 -18.32 47.95
N GLN A 272 -6.08 -19.53 47.65
CA GLN A 272 -4.97 -20.13 48.39
C GLN A 272 -3.67 -19.35 48.23
N ASP A 273 -3.34 -18.87 47.03
CA ASP A 273 -2.13 -18.09 46.80
C ASP A 273 -2.17 -16.75 47.53
N LYS A 274 -3.33 -16.08 47.52
CA LYS A 274 -3.53 -14.79 48.21
C LYS A 274 -3.49 -14.94 49.73
N LEU A 275 -4.11 -15.98 50.28
CA LEU A 275 -4.06 -16.24 51.72
C LEU A 275 -2.67 -16.71 52.19
N LYS A 276 -1.91 -17.44 51.36
CA LYS A 276 -0.51 -17.79 51.65
C LYS A 276 0.41 -16.56 51.64
N LEU A 277 0.18 -15.62 50.71
CA LEU A 277 0.92 -14.35 50.66
C LEU A 277 0.58 -13.44 51.85
N ALA A 278 -0.69 -13.41 52.27
CA ALA A 278 -1.11 -12.70 53.48
C ALA A 278 -0.49 -13.29 54.76
N GLY A 279 -0.33 -14.63 54.82
CA GLY A 279 0.33 -15.31 55.95
C GLY A 279 1.85 -15.14 55.99
N LYS A 280 2.53 -15.01 54.84
CA LYS A 280 3.98 -14.80 54.76
C LYS A 280 4.47 -13.40 55.17
N CYS A 281 3.57 -12.42 55.34
CA CYS A 281 3.93 -11.14 55.96
C CYS A 281 4.03 -11.19 57.49
N SER A 282 3.76 -12.34 58.13
CA SER A 282 3.78 -12.46 59.60
C SER A 282 4.96 -13.22 60.21
N GLU A 283 5.69 -14.08 59.48
CA GLU A 283 6.77 -14.88 60.08
C GLU A 283 7.93 -15.11 59.11
N ALA A 284 9.08 -14.51 59.43
CA ALA A 284 10.38 -14.97 58.99
C ALA A 284 10.90 -16.05 59.98
N VAL A 285 11.66 -17.01 59.44
CA VAL A 285 12.60 -17.98 60.07
C VAL A 285 12.26 -19.48 59.87
N VAL A 286 12.92 -20.07 58.84
CA VAL A 286 13.61 -21.41 58.76
C VAL A 286 12.74 -22.69 58.93
N CYS A 287 12.69 -23.72 58.05
CA CYS A 287 13.69 -24.36 57.18
C CYS A 287 13.05 -25.20 56.02
N ASN A 288 13.64 -25.08 54.82
CA ASN A 288 13.90 -26.06 53.73
C ASN A 288 12.88 -27.07 53.14
N ASN A 289 12.87 -26.99 51.79
CA ASN A 289 12.66 -28.02 50.75
C ASN A 289 11.23 -28.51 50.46
N ILE A 290 10.60 -27.92 49.43
CA ILE A 290 10.44 -28.52 48.08
C ILE A 290 10.57 -27.37 47.07
N ASN A 291 11.78 -27.22 46.52
CA ASN A 291 12.07 -26.37 45.37
C ASN A 291 11.72 -27.15 44.10
N ASN A 292 10.94 -26.54 43.18
CA ASN A 292 11.12 -26.63 41.72
C ASN A 292 9.99 -25.95 40.91
N ASN A 293 9.53 -24.75 41.29
CA ASN A 293 8.59 -24.03 40.39
C ASN A 293 8.72 -22.50 40.32
N GLU A 294 9.57 -21.86 41.13
CA GLU A 294 9.76 -20.40 41.06
C GLU A 294 10.63 -19.95 39.88
N ASN A 295 11.55 -20.79 39.40
CA ASN A 295 12.41 -20.46 38.24
C ASN A 295 11.63 -20.47 36.91
N THR A 296 10.56 -21.26 36.80
CA THR A 296 9.75 -21.39 35.57
C THR A 296 8.85 -20.16 35.36
N ILE A 297 8.32 -19.59 36.44
CA ILE A 297 7.39 -18.45 36.38
C ILE A 297 8.13 -17.12 36.12
N LYS A 298 9.33 -16.93 36.73
CA LYS A 298 10.20 -15.79 36.40
C LYS A 298 10.79 -15.89 34.99
N SER A 299 11.13 -17.10 34.54
CA SER A 299 11.59 -17.33 33.16
C SER A 299 10.48 -17.06 32.13
N ASN A 300 9.25 -17.50 32.38
CA ASN A 300 8.12 -17.28 31.46
C ASN A 300 7.65 -15.83 31.40
N SER A 301 7.68 -15.09 32.51
CA SER A 301 7.37 -13.65 32.51
C SER A 301 8.46 -12.82 31.82
N LYS A 302 9.74 -13.18 32.00
CA LYS A 302 10.86 -12.56 31.29
C LYS A 302 10.82 -12.88 29.79
N ARG A 303 10.55 -14.12 29.41
CA ARG A 303 10.43 -14.58 28.00
C ARG A 303 9.21 -13.98 27.30
N ARG A 304 8.06 -13.82 27.98
CA ARG A 304 6.89 -13.10 27.44
C ARG A 304 7.19 -11.60 27.21
N ARG A 305 7.93 -10.96 28.11
CA ARG A 305 8.33 -9.55 27.96
C ARG A 305 9.33 -9.38 26.81
N GLU A 306 10.31 -10.27 26.69
CA GLU A 306 11.28 -10.28 25.58
C GLU A 306 10.63 -10.56 24.21
N ILE A 307 9.61 -11.43 24.13
CA ILE A 307 8.85 -11.69 22.89
C ILE A 307 7.99 -10.49 22.51
N SER A 308 7.31 -9.87 23.49
CA SER A 308 6.54 -8.64 23.27
C SER A 308 7.44 -7.52 22.75
N ASP A 309 8.57 -7.28 23.40
CA ASP A 309 9.52 -6.23 23.01
C ASP A 309 10.16 -6.51 21.64
N ALA A 310 10.39 -7.79 21.29
CA ALA A 310 10.89 -8.18 19.97
C ALA A 310 9.85 -8.00 18.85
N LEU A 311 8.56 -8.21 19.14
CA LEU A 311 7.46 -7.95 18.22
C LEU A 311 7.28 -6.44 17.97
N THR A 312 7.35 -5.62 19.04
CA THR A 312 7.30 -4.15 18.92
C THR A 312 8.50 -3.60 18.16
N LYS A 313 9.72 -4.11 18.41
CA LYS A 313 10.93 -3.71 17.67
C LYS A 313 10.87 -4.12 16.19
N ASN A 314 10.32 -5.29 15.85
CA ASN A 314 10.14 -5.70 14.46
C ASN A 314 9.04 -4.91 13.72
N ALA A 315 7.98 -4.50 14.42
CA ALA A 315 6.97 -3.59 13.85
C ALA A 315 7.57 -2.21 13.52
N ILE A 316 8.40 -1.66 14.41
CA ILE A 316 9.10 -0.38 14.19
C ILE A 316 10.14 -0.47 13.06
N LYS A 317 10.84 -1.60 12.92
CA LYS A 317 11.81 -1.83 11.82
C LYS A 317 11.14 -2.01 10.45
N ARG A 318 9.93 -2.59 10.40
CA ARG A 318 9.14 -2.71 9.16
C ARG A 318 8.57 -1.36 8.73
N ASN A 319 8.09 -0.54 9.67
CA ASN A 319 7.59 0.80 9.35
C ASN A 319 8.69 1.79 8.94
N ARG A 320 9.93 1.65 9.43
CA ARG A 320 11.07 2.46 8.96
C ARG A 320 11.64 2.05 7.59
N LYS A 321 11.34 0.85 7.09
CA LYS A 321 11.75 0.39 5.75
C LYS A 321 10.76 0.75 4.64
N LEU A 322 9.59 1.30 4.99
CA LEU A 322 8.54 1.73 4.06
C LEU A 322 8.53 3.25 3.79
N SER A 323 9.57 3.97 4.23
CA SER A 323 9.80 5.37 3.84
C SER A 323 11.10 5.47 3.05
N PRO A 324 11.07 5.47 1.71
CA PRO A 324 12.15 6.02 0.92
C PRO A 324 12.07 7.54 1.00
N ASN A 325 13.19 8.14 1.41
CA ASN A 325 13.58 9.56 1.34
C ASN A 325 12.62 10.55 0.66
N SER A 326 12.31 11.60 1.42
CA SER A 326 12.08 12.96 0.90
C SER A 326 13.22 13.45 0.01
#